data_AF-A0A958Z2E7-F1
#
_entry.id   AF-A0A958Z2E7-F1
#
_cell.length_a   1.000
_cell.length_b   1.000
_cell.length_c   1.000
_cell.angle_alpha   90.00
_cell.angle_beta   90.00
_cell.angle_gamma   90.00
#
_symmetry.space_group_name_H-M   'P 1'
#
loop_
_entity.id
_entity.type
_entity.pdbx_description
1 polymer ?
#
loop_
_entity_poly.entity_id
_entity_poly.type
_entity_poly.pdbx_seq_one_letter_code
_entity_poly.pdbx_strand_id
1 'polypeptide(L)'
;MPKILSLKILFLLLISFSIQGQTKVFVDENMQEIDSISFYKKCDARVFKCLTYNTDSLIVNKVHNRFKFGKVSTEEYNQVRLLLMKKGNFIIDKKEILVIEKIDTIGGSYSSYLNHMRKYHKKDSNKNTDSTNSSSNGIKVYLNNKQVKPTPKIKSKKSYNRSYKAHMKIPAKCKKKFEKKFSTSVFTMYKHNTHENELPKTLDLINHSEIIENTFFNQIDSAHFVILKPDGEYFISSVLFKDSYLLGFFKNDNWEKHKKDLELSKNQNIKSGSGIFKPFVAVGQIPLRCF
;
A
#
# COMPACT_ATOMS: atom_id res chain seq x y z
N MET A 1 -68.83 5.54 -23.42
CA MET A 1 -67.53 4.84 -23.61
C MET A 1 -66.34 5.79 -23.38
N PRO A 2 -65.85 6.00 -22.13
CA PRO A 2 -64.63 6.82 -21.90
C PRO A 2 -63.52 6.14 -21.08
N LYS A 3 -63.60 4.85 -20.75
CA LYS A 3 -62.65 4.21 -19.79
C LYS A 3 -61.25 3.90 -20.36
N ILE A 4 -61.08 3.84 -21.68
CA ILE A 4 -59.82 3.41 -22.33
C ILE A 4 -58.76 4.54 -22.35
N LEU A 5 -59.17 5.81 -22.27
CA LEU A 5 -58.23 6.94 -22.36
C LEU A 5 -57.39 7.12 -21.07
N SER A 6 -57.95 6.76 -19.90
CA SER A 6 -57.24 6.90 -18.61
C SER A 6 -56.06 5.92 -18.44
N LEU A 7 -56.13 4.73 -19.07
CA LEU A 7 -55.11 3.69 -18.94
C LEU A 7 -53.82 4.03 -19.72
N LYS A 8 -53.93 4.78 -20.83
CA LYS A 8 -52.76 5.19 -21.63
C LYS A 8 -51.93 6.29 -20.93
N ILE A 9 -52.59 7.18 -20.19
CA ILE A 9 -51.92 8.24 -19.41
C ILE A 9 -51.16 7.62 -18.23
N LEU A 10 -51.71 6.57 -17.60
CA LEU A 10 -51.05 5.86 -16.51
C LEU A 10 -49.79 5.10 -16.99
N PHE A 11 -49.80 4.55 -18.21
CA PHE A 11 -48.64 3.85 -18.78
C PHE A 11 -47.51 4.83 -19.18
N LEU A 12 -47.83 6.06 -19.61
CA LEU A 12 -46.82 7.09 -19.91
C LEU A 12 -46.10 7.60 -18.64
N LEU A 13 -46.80 7.70 -17.51
CA LEU A 13 -46.22 8.13 -16.23
C LEU A 13 -45.25 7.12 -15.62
N LEU A 14 -45.41 5.82 -15.91
CA LEU A 14 -44.53 4.76 -15.39
C LEU A 14 -43.18 4.67 -16.11
N ILE A 15 -43.04 5.25 -17.31
CA ILE A 15 -41.78 5.21 -18.09
C ILE A 15 -40.79 6.30 -17.63
N SER A 16 -41.24 7.27 -16.82
CA SER A 16 -40.40 8.41 -16.39
C SER A 16 -39.48 8.10 -15.21
N PHE A 17 -39.57 6.92 -14.59
CA PHE A 17 -38.57 6.44 -13.65
C PHE A 17 -37.37 5.87 -14.42
N SER A 18 -36.69 6.74 -15.16
CA SER A 18 -35.34 6.47 -15.62
C SER A 18 -34.50 6.31 -14.36
N ILE A 19 -34.19 5.06 -14.02
CA ILE A 19 -33.24 4.68 -12.99
C ILE A 19 -31.94 5.42 -13.35
N GLN A 20 -31.70 6.58 -12.76
CA GLN A 20 -30.42 7.26 -12.87
C GLN A 20 -29.44 6.43 -12.06
N GLY A 21 -28.90 5.40 -12.71
CA GLY A 21 -27.74 4.68 -12.21
C GLY A 21 -26.60 5.67 -11.97
N GLN A 22 -25.76 5.39 -10.99
CA GLN A 22 -24.61 6.25 -10.69
C GLN A 22 -23.78 6.46 -11.97
N THR A 23 -23.47 7.72 -12.25
CA THR A 23 -22.64 8.07 -13.40
C THR A 23 -21.24 7.50 -13.17
N LYS A 24 -20.63 6.90 -14.19
CA LYS A 24 -19.25 6.36 -14.11
C LYS A 24 -18.33 7.22 -14.93
N VAL A 25 -17.29 7.74 -14.29
CA VAL A 25 -16.22 8.51 -14.96
C VAL A 25 -14.92 7.77 -14.78
N PHE A 26 -14.10 7.72 -15.83
CA PHE A 26 -12.78 7.12 -15.81
C PHE A 26 -11.75 8.20 -16.07
N VAL A 27 -10.75 8.32 -15.19
CA VAL A 27 -9.69 9.33 -15.30
C VAL A 27 -8.32 8.66 -15.22
N ASP A 28 -7.38 9.19 -15.98
CA ASP A 28 -6.01 8.72 -15.99
C ASP A 28 -5.16 9.30 -14.85
N GLU A 29 -3.87 8.97 -14.85
CA GLU A 29 -2.89 9.42 -13.85
C GLU A 29 -2.63 10.94 -13.86
N ASN A 30 -3.06 11.64 -14.92
CA ASN A 30 -2.96 13.08 -15.09
C ASN A 30 -4.31 13.79 -14.90
N MET A 31 -5.31 13.09 -14.35
CA MET A 31 -6.69 13.59 -14.16
C MET A 31 -7.43 13.91 -15.46
N GLN A 32 -6.99 13.34 -16.59
CA GLN A 32 -7.70 13.49 -17.86
C GLN A 32 -8.74 12.37 -17.99
N GLU A 33 -9.95 12.71 -18.45
CA GLU A 33 -10.98 11.72 -18.71
C GLU A 33 -10.54 10.80 -19.85
N ILE A 34 -10.74 9.50 -19.67
CA ILE A 34 -10.40 8.45 -20.64
C ILE A 34 -11.58 7.49 -20.78
N ASP A 35 -11.62 6.73 -21.87
CA ASP A 35 -12.63 5.70 -22.02
C ASP A 35 -12.35 4.49 -21.11
N SER A 36 -13.39 3.70 -20.84
CA SER A 36 -13.28 2.53 -19.95
C SER A 36 -12.28 1.47 -20.44
N ILE A 37 -12.08 1.31 -21.75
CA ILE A 37 -11.15 0.32 -22.32
C ILE A 37 -9.71 0.77 -22.04
N SER A 38 -9.42 2.04 -22.28
CA SER A 38 -8.12 2.65 -21.94
C SER A 38 -7.83 2.55 -20.45
N PHE A 39 -8.83 2.77 -19.59
CA PHE A 39 -8.69 2.58 -18.15
C PHE A 39 -8.29 1.15 -17.80
N TYR A 40 -9.05 0.14 -18.23
CA TYR A 40 -8.75 -1.27 -17.90
C TYR A 40 -7.39 -1.71 -18.47
N LYS A 41 -7.02 -1.24 -19.66
CA LYS A 41 -5.69 -1.48 -20.25
C LYS A 41 -4.57 -0.91 -19.35
N LYS A 42 -4.72 0.31 -18.83
CA LYS A 42 -3.78 0.88 -17.85
C LYS A 42 -3.79 0.08 -16.54
N CYS A 43 -4.95 -0.37 -16.05
CA CYS A 43 -5.06 -1.15 -14.83
C CYS A 43 -4.37 -2.51 -14.88
N ASP A 44 -4.24 -3.09 -16.07
CA ASP A 44 -3.47 -4.30 -16.29
C ASP A 44 -1.96 -4.06 -16.20
N ALA A 45 -1.49 -2.84 -16.46
CA ALA A 45 -0.07 -2.50 -16.42
C ALA A 45 0.43 -2.38 -14.98
N ARG A 46 1.60 -2.97 -14.72
CA ARG A 46 2.12 -3.13 -13.35
C ARG A 46 2.45 -1.82 -12.65
N VAL A 47 2.75 -0.80 -13.43
CA VAL A 47 3.19 0.52 -12.95
C VAL A 47 2.03 1.40 -12.50
N PHE A 48 0.79 0.94 -12.70
CA PHE A 48 -0.42 1.63 -12.28
C PHE A 48 -1.18 0.88 -11.19
N LYS A 49 -1.90 1.64 -10.36
CA LYS A 49 -2.88 1.18 -9.39
C LYS A 49 -4.19 1.85 -9.74
N CYS A 50 -5.24 1.07 -9.94
CA CYS A 50 -6.56 1.61 -10.21
C CYS A 50 -7.41 1.56 -8.95
N LEU A 51 -8.09 2.66 -8.68
CA LEU A 51 -8.97 2.83 -7.54
C LEU A 51 -10.34 3.32 -7.99
N THR A 52 -11.36 2.89 -7.27
CA THR A 52 -12.74 3.31 -7.50
C THR A 52 -13.23 4.04 -6.26
N TYR A 53 -13.73 5.26 -6.46
CA TYR A 53 -14.29 6.11 -5.44
C TYR A 53 -15.79 6.23 -5.70
N ASN A 54 -16.60 5.78 -4.74
CA ASN A 54 -18.05 5.81 -4.85
C ASN A 54 -18.59 6.97 -4.02
N THR A 55 -19.45 7.77 -4.65
CA THR A 55 -20.32 8.75 -3.99
C THR A 55 -21.78 8.38 -4.29
N ASP A 56 -22.73 9.15 -3.80
CA ASP A 56 -24.15 8.85 -3.99
C ASP A 56 -24.57 8.90 -5.48
N SER A 57 -24.01 9.84 -6.24
CA SER A 57 -24.37 10.08 -7.65
C SER A 57 -23.30 9.66 -8.65
N LEU A 58 -22.05 9.49 -8.21
CA LEU A 58 -20.89 9.36 -9.09
C LEU A 58 -19.94 8.27 -8.61
N ILE A 59 -19.50 7.43 -9.54
CA ILE A 59 -18.41 6.47 -9.39
C ILE A 59 -17.24 6.98 -10.21
N VAL A 60 -16.14 7.35 -9.54
CA VAL A 60 -14.90 7.78 -10.19
C VAL A 60 -13.89 6.64 -10.18
N ASN A 61 -13.48 6.19 -11.36
CA ASN A 61 -12.44 5.19 -11.55
C ASN A 61 -11.15 5.91 -11.96
N LYS A 62 -10.13 5.88 -11.11
CA LYS A 62 -8.91 6.66 -11.29
C LYS A 62 -7.67 5.77 -11.39
N VAL A 63 -6.82 6.08 -12.36
CA VAL A 63 -5.48 5.50 -12.50
C VAL A 63 -4.50 6.27 -11.62
N HIS A 64 -3.68 5.58 -10.86
CA HIS A 64 -2.62 6.15 -10.03
C HIS A 64 -1.27 5.54 -10.43
N ASN A 65 -0.23 6.37 -10.50
CA ASN A 65 1.15 5.89 -10.62
C ASN A 65 1.56 5.12 -9.36
N ARG A 66 2.20 3.96 -9.49
CA ARG A 66 2.84 3.26 -8.35
C ARG A 66 4.27 3.70 -8.09
N PHE A 67 4.89 4.35 -9.07
CA PHE A 67 6.30 4.71 -9.07
C PHE A 67 6.48 6.12 -9.58
N LYS A 68 7.42 6.87 -8.98
CA LYS A 68 7.79 8.21 -9.43
C LYS A 68 9.27 8.43 -9.18
N PHE A 69 9.97 8.88 -10.21
CA PHE A 69 11.25 9.54 -10.07
C PHE A 69 11.03 11.04 -9.96
N GLY A 70 11.88 11.71 -9.22
CA GLY A 70 11.93 13.16 -9.20
C GLY A 70 13.29 13.64 -8.74
N LYS A 71 13.39 14.96 -8.59
CA LYS A 71 14.61 15.62 -8.14
C LYS A 71 14.24 16.78 -7.24
N VAL A 72 14.91 16.86 -6.10
CA VAL A 72 14.96 18.05 -5.24
C VAL A 72 16.33 18.71 -5.42
N SER A 73 16.46 19.96 -4.98
CA SER A 73 17.75 20.62 -4.88
C SER A 73 18.63 19.95 -3.81
N THR A 74 19.95 20.13 -3.91
CA THR A 74 20.89 19.70 -2.87
C THR A 74 20.60 20.37 -1.52
N GLU A 75 20.08 21.59 -1.54
CA GLU A 75 19.66 22.30 -0.32
C GLU A 75 18.44 21.64 0.33
N GLU A 76 17.40 21.31 -0.46
CA GLU A 76 16.25 20.56 0.04
C GLU A 76 16.65 19.17 0.57
N TYR A 77 17.59 18.48 -0.10
CA TYR A 77 18.17 17.24 0.44
C TYR A 77 18.80 17.47 1.83
N ASN A 78 19.61 18.53 1.97
CA ASN A 78 20.25 18.87 3.24
C ASN A 78 19.21 19.19 4.33
N GLN A 79 18.13 19.90 3.98
CA GLN A 79 17.04 20.21 4.90
C GLN A 79 16.33 18.94 5.38
N VAL A 80 16.02 18.01 4.47
CA VAL A 80 15.45 16.70 4.83
C VAL A 80 16.40 15.94 5.75
N ARG A 81 17.70 15.89 5.42
CA ARG A 81 18.73 15.23 6.24
C ARG A 81 18.79 15.82 7.66
N LEU A 82 18.87 17.14 7.79
CA LEU A 82 18.92 17.82 9.10
C LEU A 82 17.64 17.60 9.91
N LEU A 83 16.48 17.58 9.25
CA LEU A 83 15.20 17.30 9.89
C LEU A 83 15.14 15.88 10.47
N LEU A 84 15.64 14.88 9.72
CA LEU A 84 15.73 13.50 10.18
C LEU A 84 16.69 13.37 11.37
N MET A 85 17.87 13.99 11.30
CA MET A 85 18.84 14.02 12.40
C MET A 85 18.22 14.62 13.67
N LYS A 86 17.52 15.76 13.54
CA LYS A 86 16.87 16.45 14.66
C LYS A 86 15.75 15.63 15.28
N LYS A 87 14.86 15.04 14.48
CA LYS A 87 13.71 14.27 14.98
C LYS A 87 14.12 12.92 15.58
N GLY A 88 15.15 12.30 15.02
CA GLY A 88 15.57 10.95 15.37
C GLY A 88 16.72 10.86 16.36
N ASN A 89 17.45 11.96 16.59
CA ASN A 89 18.71 11.98 17.34
C ASN A 89 19.75 11.00 16.74
N PHE A 90 19.87 11.01 15.42
CA PHE A 90 20.83 10.22 14.64
C PHE A 90 21.86 11.12 13.97
N ILE A 91 23.01 10.55 13.61
CA ILE A 91 24.02 11.20 12.76
C ILE A 91 23.88 10.63 11.35
N ILE A 92 23.81 11.51 10.36
CA ILE A 92 23.68 11.14 8.94
C ILE A 92 24.81 11.82 8.17
N ASP A 93 25.60 11.07 7.42
CA ASP A 93 26.65 11.65 6.57
C ASP A 93 26.03 12.42 5.38
N LYS A 94 26.74 13.43 4.86
CA LYS A 94 26.25 14.24 3.73
C LYS A 94 26.15 13.45 2.42
N LYS A 95 26.86 12.33 2.30
CA LYS A 95 26.91 11.46 1.11
C LYS A 95 26.02 10.23 1.25
N GLU A 96 25.27 10.09 2.34
CA GLU A 96 24.39 8.94 2.55
C GLU A 96 23.10 9.02 1.72
N ILE A 97 22.71 7.90 1.13
CA ILE A 97 21.40 7.72 0.53
C ILE A 97 20.38 7.50 1.65
N LEU A 98 19.31 8.28 1.65
CA LEU A 98 18.25 8.21 2.66
C LEU A 98 17.15 7.28 2.16
N VAL A 99 16.81 6.26 2.94
CA VAL A 99 15.65 5.41 2.71
C VAL A 99 14.62 5.72 3.78
N ILE A 100 13.47 6.26 3.40
CA ILE A 100 12.41 6.62 4.35
C ILE A 100 11.19 5.76 4.03
N GLU A 101 10.88 4.81 4.92
CA GLU A 101 9.65 4.03 4.89
C GLU A 101 8.54 4.80 5.62
N LYS A 102 7.32 4.77 5.11
CA LYS A 102 6.13 5.32 5.75
C LYS A 102 5.21 4.18 6.18
N ILE A 103 4.87 4.17 7.47
CA ILE A 103 3.85 3.30 8.03
C ILE A 103 2.81 4.12 8.80
N ASP A 104 1.54 3.76 8.69
CA ASP A 104 0.49 4.51 9.38
C ASP A 104 0.55 4.29 10.89
N THR A 105 0.93 3.09 11.33
CA THR A 105 0.91 2.75 12.76
C THR A 105 2.06 1.83 13.13
N ILE A 106 2.83 2.22 14.15
CA ILE A 106 3.82 1.34 14.77
C ILE A 106 3.15 0.44 15.80
N GLY A 107 3.11 -0.84 15.43
CA GLY A 107 2.57 -1.93 16.22
C GLY A 107 1.08 -1.79 16.56
N GLY A 108 0.42 -2.92 16.76
CA GLY A 108 -0.93 -2.92 17.29
C GLY A 108 -0.85 -3.03 18.80
N SER A 109 -1.57 -2.21 19.54
CA SER A 109 -1.82 -2.55 20.94
C SER A 109 -2.42 -3.96 21.01
N TYR A 110 -2.15 -4.69 22.09
CA TYR A 110 -2.78 -5.99 22.28
C TYR A 110 -4.32 -5.87 22.24
N SER A 111 -4.87 -4.74 22.71
CA SER A 111 -6.30 -4.42 22.61
C SER A 111 -6.77 -4.25 21.16
N SER A 112 -6.02 -3.55 20.30
CA SER A 112 -6.31 -3.45 18.86
C SER A 112 -6.26 -4.81 18.17
N TYR A 113 -5.26 -5.64 18.50
CA TYR A 113 -5.20 -7.03 18.05
C TYR A 113 -6.43 -7.83 18.48
N LEU A 114 -6.82 -7.76 19.76
CA LEU A 114 -8.01 -8.44 20.27
C LEU A 114 -9.28 -7.98 19.57
N ASN A 115 -9.45 -6.68 19.36
CA ASN A 115 -10.61 -6.11 18.68
C ASN A 115 -10.69 -6.56 17.22
N HIS A 116 -9.55 -6.60 16.51
CA HIS A 116 -9.47 -7.14 15.16
C HIS A 116 -9.87 -8.62 15.14
N MET A 117 -9.30 -9.44 16.03
CA MET A 117 -9.62 -10.86 16.12
C MET A 117 -11.10 -11.10 16.46
N ARG A 118 -11.68 -10.36 17.40
CA ARG A 118 -13.11 -10.45 17.74
C ARG A 118 -14.01 -10.12 16.55
N LYS A 119 -13.69 -9.04 15.81
CA LYS A 119 -14.42 -8.68 14.58
C LYS A 119 -14.30 -9.78 13.51
N TYR A 120 -13.12 -10.38 13.37
CA TYR A 120 -12.89 -11.50 12.47
C TYR A 120 -13.76 -12.71 12.85
N HIS A 121 -13.72 -13.12 14.11
CA HIS A 121 -14.54 -14.23 14.63
C HIS A 121 -16.05 -13.96 14.50
N LYS A 122 -16.52 -12.72 14.72
CA LYS A 122 -17.93 -12.34 14.56
C LYS A 122 -18.40 -12.42 13.10
N LYS A 123 -17.52 -12.07 12.14
CA LYS A 123 -17.84 -12.20 10.71
C LYS A 123 -17.93 -13.67 10.29
N ASP A 124 -17.07 -14.52 10.83
CA ASP A 124 -17.10 -15.97 10.55
C ASP A 124 -18.33 -16.63 11.18
N SER A 125 -18.73 -16.25 12.40
CA SER A 125 -19.95 -16.79 13.03
C SER A 125 -21.20 -16.45 12.23
N ASN A 126 -21.32 -15.22 11.73
CA ASN A 126 -22.47 -14.77 10.95
C ASN A 126 -22.55 -15.38 9.54
N LYS A 127 -21.47 -15.99 9.04
CA LYS A 127 -21.47 -16.72 7.76
C LYS A 127 -21.83 -18.19 7.91
N ASN A 128 -21.74 -18.73 9.13
CA ASN A 128 -21.94 -20.14 9.42
C ASN A 128 -23.27 -20.45 10.13
N THR A 129 -24.15 -19.48 10.33
CA THR A 129 -25.49 -19.72 10.91
C THR A 129 -26.43 -20.54 10.02
N ASP A 130 -26.04 -20.83 8.77
CA ASP A 130 -26.76 -21.77 7.89
C ASP A 130 -26.10 -23.16 7.80
N SER A 131 -24.98 -23.40 8.50
CA SER A 131 -24.33 -24.72 8.53
C SER A 131 -24.40 -25.30 9.93
N THR A 132 -25.28 -26.28 10.09
CA THR A 132 -25.53 -27.07 11.28
C THR A 132 -24.26 -27.64 11.93
N ASN A 133 -24.31 -27.64 13.26
CA ASN A 133 -23.32 -28.12 14.22
C ASN A 133 -22.54 -29.37 13.78
N SER A 134 -21.22 -29.24 13.66
CA SER A 134 -20.34 -30.39 13.88
C SER A 134 -19.07 -29.95 14.60
N SER A 135 -19.12 -30.08 15.92
CA SER A 135 -17.95 -30.23 16.76
C SER A 135 -17.41 -31.63 16.53
N SER A 136 -16.29 -31.78 15.81
CA SER A 136 -15.56 -33.04 15.81
C SER A 136 -14.06 -32.84 15.67
N ASN A 137 -13.35 -33.63 16.47
CA ASN A 137 -11.91 -33.71 16.59
C ASN A 137 -11.22 -33.90 15.24
N GLY A 138 -10.47 -32.90 14.77
CA GLY A 138 -9.45 -33.06 13.73
C GLY A 138 -9.95 -33.39 12.31
N ILE A 139 -11.26 -33.53 12.09
CA ILE A 139 -11.80 -33.80 10.75
C ILE A 139 -11.68 -32.51 9.92
N LYS A 140 -11.00 -32.60 8.78
CA LYS A 140 -10.94 -31.50 7.80
C LYS A 140 -12.38 -31.25 7.31
N VAL A 141 -12.98 -30.16 7.77
CA VAL A 141 -14.32 -29.74 7.32
C VAL A 141 -14.18 -29.12 5.92
N TYR A 142 -14.85 -29.72 4.95
CA TYR A 142 -14.99 -29.19 3.60
C TYR A 142 -16.38 -28.58 3.46
N LEU A 143 -16.46 -27.31 3.08
CA LEU A 143 -17.69 -26.62 2.69
C LEU A 143 -17.57 -26.30 1.20
N ASN A 144 -18.50 -26.79 0.38
CA ASN A 144 -18.50 -26.61 -1.08
C ASN A 144 -17.16 -26.97 -1.75
N ASN A 145 -16.62 -28.15 -1.45
CA ASN A 145 -15.33 -28.65 -1.95
C ASN A 145 -14.10 -27.77 -1.62
N LYS A 146 -14.22 -26.83 -0.68
CA LYS A 146 -13.08 -26.03 -0.18
C LYS A 146 -12.82 -26.37 1.28
N GLN A 147 -11.55 -26.67 1.58
CA GLN A 147 -11.10 -26.89 2.96
C GLN A 147 -11.28 -25.59 3.75
N VAL A 148 -12.08 -25.63 4.81
CA VAL A 148 -12.22 -24.48 5.69
C VAL A 148 -10.94 -24.35 6.51
N LYS A 149 -10.25 -23.23 6.35
CA LYS A 149 -9.07 -22.95 7.19
C LYS A 149 -9.55 -22.73 8.63
N PRO A 150 -8.92 -23.36 9.63
CA PRO A 150 -9.29 -23.16 11.01
C PRO A 150 -9.16 -21.68 11.38
N THR A 151 -10.16 -21.16 12.09
CA THR A 151 -10.13 -19.78 12.55
C THR A 151 -8.92 -19.58 13.46
N PRO A 152 -8.08 -18.55 13.25
CA PRO A 152 -6.88 -18.38 14.04
C PRO A 152 -7.24 -18.19 15.51
N LYS A 153 -6.61 -18.95 16.42
CA LYS A 153 -6.83 -18.77 17.86
C LYS A 153 -6.31 -17.41 18.31
N ILE A 154 -7.07 -16.75 19.20
CA ILE A 154 -6.64 -15.51 19.84
C ILE A 154 -5.38 -15.79 20.67
N LYS A 155 -4.29 -15.08 20.39
CA LYS A 155 -3.04 -15.20 21.13
C LYS A 155 -3.17 -14.55 22.51
N SER A 156 -2.54 -15.14 23.53
CA SER A 156 -2.33 -14.45 24.80
C SER A 156 -1.44 -13.22 24.63
N LYS A 157 -1.53 -12.24 25.55
CA LYS A 157 -0.70 -11.01 25.51
C LYS A 157 0.79 -11.33 25.40
N LYS A 158 1.27 -12.34 26.14
CA LYS A 158 2.67 -12.82 26.09
C LYS A 158 3.04 -13.37 24.71
N SER A 159 2.19 -14.20 24.10
CA SER A 159 2.42 -14.78 22.78
C SER A 159 2.37 -13.72 21.67
N TYR A 160 1.44 -12.78 21.78
CA TYR A 160 1.35 -11.61 20.92
C TYR A 160 2.65 -10.80 20.97
N ASN A 161 3.08 -10.39 22.18
CA ASN A 161 4.31 -9.62 22.37
C ASN A 161 5.55 -10.34 21.83
N ARG A 162 5.64 -11.67 22.01
CA ARG A 162 6.74 -12.46 21.43
C ARG A 162 6.70 -12.44 19.90
N SER A 163 5.52 -12.62 19.31
CA SER A 163 5.34 -12.57 17.85
C SER A 163 5.70 -11.19 17.30
N TYR A 164 5.26 -10.13 17.98
CA TYR A 164 5.56 -8.75 17.63
C TYR A 164 7.06 -8.48 17.68
N LYS A 165 7.73 -8.80 18.80
CA LYS A 165 9.20 -8.66 18.92
C LYS A 165 9.95 -9.43 17.82
N ALA A 166 9.49 -10.63 17.47
CA ALA A 166 10.08 -11.40 16.37
C ALA A 166 9.85 -10.73 15.00
N HIS A 167 8.66 -10.17 14.77
CA HIS A 167 8.35 -9.42 13.56
C HIS A 167 9.21 -8.17 13.42
N MET A 168 9.44 -7.42 14.50
CA MET A 168 10.28 -6.21 14.49
C MET A 168 11.77 -6.50 14.24
N LYS A 169 12.24 -7.74 14.45
CA LYS A 169 13.62 -8.12 14.09
C LYS A 169 13.86 -8.15 12.58
N ILE A 170 12.79 -8.31 11.79
CA ILE A 170 12.87 -8.38 10.33
C ILE A 170 13.35 -7.06 9.74
N PRO A 171 12.63 -5.93 9.93
CA PRO A 171 13.07 -4.64 9.41
C PRO A 171 14.43 -4.22 10.01
N ALA A 172 14.72 -4.57 11.26
CA ALA A 172 16.01 -4.27 11.87
C ALA A 172 17.20 -5.01 11.20
N LYS A 173 17.02 -6.29 10.86
CA LYS A 173 18.03 -7.04 10.08
C LYS A 173 18.21 -6.45 8.70
N CYS A 174 17.12 -6.01 8.10
CA CYS A 174 17.08 -5.39 6.79
C CYS A 174 17.82 -4.07 6.76
N LYS A 175 17.50 -3.15 7.68
CA LYS A 175 18.27 -1.93 7.93
C LYS A 175 19.77 -2.21 7.99
N LYS A 176 20.19 -3.07 8.92
CA LYS A 176 21.61 -3.44 9.07
C LYS A 176 22.25 -3.98 7.79
N LYS A 177 21.51 -4.75 7.00
CA LYS A 177 22.00 -5.32 5.73
C LYS A 177 22.30 -4.24 4.70
N PHE A 178 21.43 -3.22 4.57
CA PHE A 178 21.64 -2.14 3.61
C PHE A 178 22.70 -1.15 4.11
N GLU A 179 22.62 -0.69 5.36
CA GLU A 179 23.58 0.25 5.96
C GLU A 179 25.01 -0.31 5.99
N LYS A 180 25.18 -1.63 6.18
CA LYS A 180 26.51 -2.26 6.12
C LYS A 180 27.08 -2.34 4.69
N LYS A 181 26.22 -2.47 3.69
CA LYS A 181 26.63 -2.78 2.30
C LYS A 181 26.75 -1.52 1.45
N PHE A 182 26.00 -0.49 1.79
CA PHE A 182 25.89 0.74 1.02
C PHE A 182 26.01 1.93 1.97
N SER A 183 26.43 3.08 1.43
CA SER A 183 26.40 4.36 2.13
C SER A 183 24.95 4.84 2.20
N THR A 184 24.15 4.18 3.04
CA THR A 184 22.71 4.40 3.19
C THR A 184 22.34 4.51 4.65
N SER A 185 21.37 5.33 5.00
CA SER A 185 20.68 5.29 6.29
C SER A 185 19.18 5.07 6.08
N VAL A 186 18.61 4.19 6.92
CA VAL A 186 17.23 3.72 6.78
C VAL A 186 16.39 4.19 7.95
N PHE A 187 15.29 4.86 7.65
CA PHE A 187 14.34 5.39 8.62
C PHE A 187 12.95 4.82 8.41
N THR A 188 12.21 4.66 9.50
CA THR A 188 10.78 4.35 9.45
C THR A 188 10.00 5.50 10.07
N MET A 189 9.29 6.24 9.22
CA MET A 189 8.38 7.30 9.61
C MET A 189 7.00 6.74 9.96
N TYR A 190 6.41 7.20 11.05
CA TYR A 190 5.12 6.71 11.51
C TYR A 190 4.13 7.80 11.92
N LYS A 191 2.83 7.56 11.65
CA LYS A 191 1.75 8.50 12.01
C LYS A 191 1.21 8.28 13.41
N HIS A 192 0.99 7.02 13.80
CA HIS A 192 0.42 6.67 15.10
C HIS A 192 1.31 5.67 15.84
N ASN A 193 1.56 5.91 17.12
CA ASN A 193 2.14 4.92 18.02
C ASN A 193 1.03 4.38 18.93
N THR A 194 0.63 3.12 18.74
CA THR A 194 -0.38 2.49 19.62
C THR A 194 0.25 1.60 20.69
N HIS A 195 1.59 1.51 20.74
CA HIS A 195 2.27 0.84 21.84
C HIS A 195 2.42 1.78 23.02
N GLU A 196 1.77 1.40 24.12
CA GLU A 196 1.70 2.23 25.32
C GLU A 196 3.06 2.55 25.96
N ASN A 197 4.13 1.75 25.78
CA ASN A 197 5.35 2.01 26.58
C ASN A 197 6.73 1.73 25.97
N GLU A 198 6.91 1.03 24.83
CA GLU A 198 8.27 0.86 24.29
C GLU A 198 8.28 0.79 22.75
N LEU A 199 8.80 1.84 22.14
CA LEU A 199 9.22 1.79 20.74
C LEU A 199 10.42 0.84 20.59
N PRO A 200 10.47 0.02 19.53
CA PRO A 200 11.60 -0.86 19.31
C PRO A 200 12.85 -0.05 19.03
N LYS A 201 13.81 -0.08 19.97
CA LYS A 201 15.13 0.58 19.86
C LYS A 201 15.98 0.11 18.68
N THR A 202 15.58 -0.98 18.00
CA THR A 202 16.30 -1.56 16.87
C THR A 202 16.02 -0.89 15.54
N LEU A 203 15.05 0.02 15.49
CA LEU A 203 14.68 0.77 14.31
C LEU A 203 14.87 2.26 14.56
N ASP A 204 15.27 2.97 13.51
CA ASP A 204 15.40 4.42 13.54
C ASP A 204 14.03 5.01 13.21
N LEU A 205 13.22 5.12 14.27
CA LEU A 205 11.83 5.53 14.17
C LEU A 205 11.71 7.05 14.24
N ILE A 206 10.91 7.60 13.33
CA ILE A 206 10.72 9.04 13.23
C ILE A 206 9.22 9.33 13.28
N ASN A 207 8.80 10.15 14.26
CA ASN A 207 7.44 10.67 14.28
C ASN A 207 7.16 11.43 12.98
N HIS A 208 5.96 11.27 12.45
CA HIS A 208 5.45 11.91 11.25
C HIS A 208 5.93 13.36 11.03
N SER A 209 6.20 13.68 9.77
CA SER A 209 6.64 15.00 9.33
C SER A 209 5.83 15.41 8.11
N GLU A 210 5.03 16.45 8.27
CA GLU A 210 4.26 17.05 7.17
C GLU A 210 5.16 17.51 6.02
N ILE A 211 6.34 18.05 6.32
CA ILE A 211 7.32 18.46 5.30
C ILE A 211 7.69 17.26 4.42
N ILE A 212 8.16 16.17 5.02
CA ILE A 212 8.55 14.94 4.28
C ILE A 212 7.35 14.34 3.56
N GLU A 213 6.17 14.33 4.19
CA GLU A 213 4.94 13.83 3.57
C GLU A 213 4.53 14.63 2.34
N ASN A 214 4.52 15.95 2.43
CA ASN A 214 4.15 16.84 1.33
C ASN A 214 5.17 16.79 0.19
N THR A 215 6.47 16.75 0.51
CA THR A 215 7.54 16.68 -0.49
C THR A 215 7.49 15.36 -1.26
N PHE A 216 7.32 14.22 -0.57
CA PHE A 216 7.48 12.91 -1.21
C PHE A 216 6.18 12.09 -1.25
N PHE A 217 5.51 11.87 -0.12
CA PHE A 217 4.47 10.85 -0.03
C PHE A 217 3.11 11.28 -0.59
N ASN A 218 2.81 12.58 -0.67
CA ASN A 218 1.57 13.08 -1.30
C ASN A 218 1.64 13.08 -2.83
N GLN A 219 2.81 12.77 -3.40
CA GLN A 219 3.02 12.72 -4.85
C GLN A 219 2.44 11.45 -5.49
N ILE A 220 2.25 10.39 -4.71
CA ILE A 220 1.71 9.10 -5.14
C ILE A 220 0.74 8.58 -4.07
N ASP A 221 -0.44 8.13 -4.50
CA ASP A 221 -1.36 7.44 -3.60
C ASP A 221 -0.72 6.18 -2.98
N SER A 222 -0.86 6.04 -1.67
CA SER A 222 -0.34 4.89 -0.91
C SER A 222 1.18 4.67 -1.07
N ALA A 223 1.97 5.74 -1.23
CA ALA A 223 3.42 5.64 -1.21
C ALA A 223 3.93 4.99 0.09
N HIS A 224 4.72 3.93 -0.04
CA HIS A 224 5.27 3.14 1.06
C HIS A 224 6.68 3.57 1.45
N PHE A 225 7.53 3.92 0.48
CA PHE A 225 8.87 4.40 0.79
C PHE A 225 9.41 5.36 -0.27
N VAL A 226 10.42 6.12 0.12
CA VAL A 226 11.26 6.94 -0.76
C VAL A 226 12.73 6.57 -0.59
N ILE A 227 13.48 6.53 -1.69
CA ILE A 227 14.94 6.49 -1.73
C ILE A 227 15.41 7.85 -2.26
N LEU A 228 16.22 8.56 -1.50
CA LEU A 228 16.69 9.91 -1.80
C LEU A 228 18.21 9.95 -1.79
N LYS A 229 18.83 10.27 -2.93
CA LYS A 229 20.28 10.40 -3.08
C LYS A 229 20.77 11.80 -2.66
N PRO A 230 22.07 11.94 -2.34
CA PRO A 230 22.68 13.23 -1.99
C PRO A 230 22.63 14.31 -3.09
N ASP A 231 22.55 13.89 -4.36
CA ASP A 231 22.38 14.78 -5.51
C ASP A 231 20.94 15.30 -5.69
N GLY A 232 20.04 14.90 -4.78
CA GLY A 232 18.64 15.27 -4.76
C GLY A 232 17.74 14.42 -5.65
N GLU A 233 18.26 13.49 -6.46
CA GLU A 233 17.38 12.56 -7.16
C GLU A 233 16.71 11.61 -6.18
N TYR A 234 15.41 11.36 -6.39
CA TYR A 234 14.64 10.46 -5.55
C TYR A 234 13.74 9.53 -6.34
N PHE A 235 13.40 8.42 -5.70
CA PHE A 235 12.47 7.41 -6.19
C PHE A 235 11.44 7.09 -5.11
N ILE A 236 10.15 7.17 -5.46
CA ILE A 236 9.02 6.82 -4.60
C ILE A 236 8.37 5.55 -5.12
N SER A 237 7.98 4.67 -4.20
CA SER A 237 7.24 3.45 -4.50
C SER A 237 5.99 3.29 -3.63
N SER A 238 4.86 2.96 -4.24
CA SER A 238 3.64 2.50 -3.58
C SER A 238 3.58 0.98 -3.39
N VAL A 239 4.70 0.27 -3.64
CA VAL A 239 4.77 -1.20 -3.54
C VAL A 239 6.11 -1.65 -2.97
N LEU A 240 6.09 -2.76 -2.25
CA LEU A 240 7.27 -3.32 -1.59
C LEU A 240 8.17 -4.08 -2.56
N PHE A 241 9.46 -3.79 -2.66
CA PHE A 241 10.37 -4.45 -3.63
C PHE A 241 11.03 -5.71 -3.07
N LYS A 242 11.42 -6.63 -3.97
CA LYS A 242 12.39 -7.65 -3.57
C LYS A 242 13.73 -6.96 -3.36
N ASP A 243 14.48 -7.39 -2.34
CA ASP A 243 15.82 -6.91 -2.06
C ASP A 243 16.70 -6.82 -3.31
N SER A 244 16.67 -7.83 -4.19
CA SER A 244 17.47 -7.87 -5.42
C SER A 244 17.24 -6.68 -6.35
N TYR A 245 16.03 -6.14 -6.39
CA TYR A 245 15.69 -4.97 -7.20
C TYR A 245 16.09 -3.67 -6.51
N LEU A 246 15.94 -3.59 -5.19
CA LEU A 246 16.45 -2.47 -4.41
C LEU A 246 17.96 -2.30 -4.54
N LEU A 247 18.72 -3.40 -4.64
CA LEU A 247 20.15 -3.34 -4.93
C LEU A 247 20.47 -2.59 -6.24
N GLY A 248 19.56 -2.58 -7.21
CA GLY A 248 19.74 -1.81 -8.45
C GLY A 248 19.77 -0.30 -8.20
N PHE A 249 18.94 0.19 -7.29
CA PHE A 249 18.92 1.61 -6.91
C PHE A 249 20.17 2.04 -6.14
N PHE A 250 20.68 1.17 -5.26
CA PHE A 250 21.85 1.49 -4.42
C PHE A 250 23.20 1.28 -5.09
N LYS A 251 23.27 0.48 -6.16
CA LYS A 251 24.52 0.22 -6.89
C LYS A 251 24.77 1.18 -8.04
N ASN A 252 23.71 1.76 -8.60
CA ASN A 252 23.80 2.60 -9.79
C ASN A 252 23.68 4.06 -9.38
N ASP A 253 24.75 4.84 -9.57
CA ASP A 253 24.71 6.29 -9.36
C ASP A 253 23.75 6.98 -10.34
N ASN A 254 23.58 6.39 -11.53
CA ASN A 254 22.72 6.91 -12.60
C ASN A 254 21.45 6.04 -12.77
N TRP A 255 20.28 6.66 -12.57
CA TRP A 255 18.98 6.00 -12.70
C TRP A 255 18.32 6.16 -14.07
N GLU A 256 18.99 6.70 -15.09
CA GLU A 256 18.41 6.90 -16.43
C GLU A 256 17.86 5.62 -17.05
N LYS A 257 18.55 4.48 -16.87
CA LYS A 257 18.03 3.19 -17.32
C LYS A 257 16.70 2.84 -16.63
N HIS A 258 16.61 3.08 -15.32
CA HIS A 258 15.40 2.80 -14.55
C HIS A 258 14.25 3.76 -14.92
N LYS A 259 14.55 5.03 -15.19
CA LYS A 259 13.57 5.99 -15.72
C LYS A 259 13.03 5.52 -17.07
N LYS A 260 13.92 5.11 -18.00
CA LYS A 260 13.52 4.53 -19.30
C LYS A 260 12.68 3.27 -19.15
N ASP A 261 13.05 2.36 -18.25
CA ASP A 261 12.28 1.16 -17.96
C ASP A 261 10.87 1.51 -17.44
N LEU A 262 10.73 2.56 -16.61
CA LEU A 262 9.43 3.02 -16.11
C LEU A 262 8.57 3.58 -17.25
N GLU A 263 9.13 4.45 -18.08
CA GLU A 263 8.41 5.06 -19.21
C GLU A 263 8.00 4.01 -20.25
N LEU A 264 8.87 3.04 -20.56
CA LEU A 264 8.51 1.90 -21.41
C LEU A 264 7.35 1.09 -20.82
N SER A 265 7.38 0.86 -19.51
CA SER A 265 6.31 0.13 -18.81
C SER A 265 4.96 0.84 -18.89
N LYS A 266 4.96 2.18 -18.77
CA LYS A 266 3.77 3.02 -18.88
C LYS A 266 3.24 3.05 -20.31
N ASN A 267 4.09 3.42 -21.27
CA ASN A 267 3.68 3.67 -22.65
C ASN A 267 3.18 2.41 -23.36
N GLN A 268 3.80 1.26 -23.08
CA GLN A 268 3.40 -0.01 -23.67
C GLN A 268 2.36 -0.77 -22.82
N ASN A 269 1.94 -0.21 -21.68
CA ASN A 269 1.04 -0.88 -20.72
C ASN A 269 1.49 -2.31 -20.39
N ILE A 270 2.79 -2.49 -20.16
CA ILE A 270 3.37 -3.83 -19.98
C ILE A 270 2.83 -4.43 -18.67
N LYS A 271 2.03 -5.50 -18.78
CA LYS A 271 1.43 -6.18 -17.64
C LYS A 271 2.45 -6.63 -16.58
N SER A 272 3.63 -7.04 -17.01
CA SER A 272 4.74 -7.37 -16.11
C SER A 272 5.59 -6.17 -15.74
N GLY A 273 5.61 -5.08 -16.51
CA GLY A 273 6.61 -4.01 -16.41
C GLY A 273 7.91 -4.34 -17.16
N SER A 274 8.81 -3.36 -17.28
CA SER A 274 10.14 -3.49 -17.89
C SER A 274 11.26 -3.42 -16.83
N GLY A 275 12.42 -4.00 -17.14
CA GLY A 275 13.62 -3.97 -16.31
C GLY A 275 13.37 -4.31 -14.84
N ILE A 276 13.67 -3.37 -13.95
CA ILE A 276 13.50 -3.51 -12.49
C ILE A 276 12.03 -3.58 -12.04
N PHE A 277 11.08 -3.23 -12.92
CA PHE A 277 9.65 -3.27 -12.63
C PHE A 277 8.99 -4.60 -13.03
N LYS A 278 9.73 -5.58 -13.60
CA LYS A 278 9.21 -6.83 -14.17
C LYS A 278 8.47 -7.77 -13.17
N PRO A 279 8.96 -8.03 -11.94
CA PRO A 279 8.20 -8.89 -11.02
C PRO A 279 8.17 -8.45 -9.54
N PHE A 280 6.96 -8.27 -9.01
CA PHE A 280 6.66 -8.53 -7.60
C PHE A 280 6.14 -9.95 -7.41
N VAL A 281 6.54 -10.55 -6.30
CA VAL A 281 5.81 -11.70 -5.72
C VAL A 281 4.56 -11.14 -5.04
N ALA A 282 3.41 -11.79 -5.27
CA ALA A 282 2.13 -11.42 -4.68
C ALA A 282 2.23 -11.32 -3.15
N VAL A 283 1.55 -10.32 -2.58
CA VAL A 283 1.40 -10.14 -1.13
C VAL A 283 0.69 -11.39 -0.58
N GLY A 284 1.45 -12.32 0.01
CA GLY A 284 0.93 -13.59 0.50
C GLY A 284 1.91 -14.77 0.44
N GLN A 285 2.99 -14.65 -0.33
CA GLN A 285 4.08 -15.62 -0.33
C GLN A 285 5.41 -14.90 -0.08
N ILE A 286 6.23 -15.46 0.81
CA ILE A 286 7.63 -15.14 1.14
C ILE A 286 7.84 -14.35 2.45
N PRO A 287 8.65 -14.89 3.38
CA PRO A 287 9.09 -14.21 4.59
C PRO A 287 10.25 -13.25 4.29
N LEU A 288 10.30 -12.12 5.02
CA LEU A 288 11.43 -11.16 5.07
C LEU A 288 11.62 -10.31 3.80
N ARG A 289 10.75 -9.31 3.59
CA ARG A 289 11.11 -8.15 2.75
C ARG A 289 11.59 -7.02 3.63
N CYS A 290 12.65 -6.37 3.17
CA CYS A 290 13.24 -5.25 3.86
C CYS A 290 12.44 -3.98 3.72
N PHE A 291 11.82 -3.78 2.55
CA PHE A 291 10.94 -2.65 2.19
C PHE A 291 10.03 -3.06 1.04
#